data_AF-A0A818QE72-F1
#
_entry.id   AF-A0A818QE72-F1
#
_cell.length_a   1.000
_cell.length_b   1.000
_cell.length_c   1.000
_cell.angle_alpha   90.00
_cell.angle_beta   90.00
_cell.angle_gamma   90.00
#
_symmetry.space_group_name_H-M   'P 1'
#
loop_
_entity.id
_entity.type
_entity.pdbx_description
1 polymer ?
#
loop_
_entity_poly.entity_id
_entity_poly.type
_entity_poly.pdbx_seq_one_letter_code
_entity_poly.pdbx_strand_id
1 'polypeptide(L)'
;MKTKTKIDSLQEIIQQHAAQIAGLEKEREFYYQKLREVEMVCQEPEHEPLPHAQKILEILYTTEEGFAQPDQENDTYDLDNENINNDNGAGLIAGDDETY
;
A
#
# COMPACT_ATOMS: atom_id res chain seq x y z
N MET A 1 -39.21 -0.80 -0.95
CA MET A 1 -38.17 -1.24 -1.93
C MET A 1 -37.18 -2.15 -1.23
N LYS A 2 -37.21 -3.48 -1.47
CA LYS A 2 -36.29 -4.44 -0.83
C LYS A 2 -34.82 -4.24 -1.27
N THR A 3 -34.62 -3.82 -2.51
CA THR A 3 -33.29 -3.54 -3.09
C THR A 3 -32.58 -2.37 -2.40
N LYS A 4 -33.32 -1.30 -2.08
CA LYS A 4 -32.76 -0.13 -1.38
C LYS A 4 -32.22 -0.52 0.01
N THR A 5 -33.02 -1.24 0.80
CA THR A 5 -32.59 -1.77 2.10
C THR A 5 -31.36 -2.68 1.99
N LYS A 6 -31.26 -3.48 0.94
CA LYS A 6 -30.08 -4.33 0.72
C LYS A 6 -28.83 -3.50 0.40
N ILE A 7 -28.96 -2.47 -0.44
CA ILE A 7 -27.87 -1.53 -0.76
C ILE A 7 -27.39 -0.84 0.51
N ASP A 8 -28.32 -0.30 1.31
CA ASP A 8 -27.98 0.39 2.57
C ASP A 8 -27.22 -0.55 3.52
N SER A 9 -27.67 -1.80 3.68
CA SER A 9 -26.98 -2.79 4.53
C SER A 9 -25.58 -3.16 4.04
N LEU A 10 -25.38 -3.21 2.72
CA LEU A 10 -24.06 -3.51 2.14
C LEU A 10 -23.10 -2.33 2.32
N GLN A 11 -23.61 -1.10 2.22
CA GLN A 11 -22.83 0.11 2.46
C GLN A 11 -22.36 0.19 3.92
N GLU A 12 -23.21 -0.16 4.89
CA GLU A 12 -22.82 -0.23 6.31
C GLU A 12 -21.71 -1.26 6.54
N ILE A 13 -21.82 -2.45 5.94
CA ILE A 13 -20.78 -3.50 6.04
C ILE A 13 -19.46 -3.01 5.44
N ILE A 14 -19.50 -2.35 4.27
CA ILE A 14 -18.30 -1.79 3.64
C ILE A 14 -17.64 -0.75 4.55
N GLN A 15 -18.42 0.15 5.14
CA GLN A 15 -17.90 1.17 6.07
C GLN A 15 -17.28 0.54 7.33
N GLN A 16 -17.94 -0.48 7.89
CA GLN A 16 -17.42 -1.22 9.03
C GLN A 16 -16.10 -1.91 8.70
N HIS A 17 -16.03 -2.60 7.56
CA HIS A 17 -14.82 -3.30 7.14
C HIS A 17 -13.68 -2.31 6.83
N ALA A 18 -13.98 -1.18 6.20
CA ALA A 18 -12.99 -0.13 5.96
C ALA A 18 -12.39 0.41 7.28
N ALA A 19 -13.24 0.62 8.29
CA ALA A 19 -12.78 1.02 9.62
C ALA A 19 -11.92 -0.07 10.30
N GLN A 20 -12.29 -1.35 10.15
CA GLN A 20 -11.49 -2.46 10.65
C GLN A 20 -10.13 -2.56 9.97
N ILE A 21 -10.08 -2.43 8.63
CA ILE A 21 -8.85 -2.43 7.86
C ILE A 21 -7.94 -1.28 8.30
N ALA A 22 -8.47 -0.06 8.42
CA ALA A 22 -7.70 1.09 8.91
C ALA A 22 -7.13 0.87 10.32
N GLY A 23 -7.89 0.19 11.19
CA GLY A 23 -7.42 -0.24 12.51
C GLY A 23 -6.24 -1.21 12.42
N LEU A 24 -6.39 -2.26 11.59
CA LEU A 24 -5.35 -3.27 11.37
C LEU A 24 -4.09 -2.69 10.71
N GLU A 25 -4.23 -1.77 9.76
CA GLU A 25 -3.09 -1.07 9.15
C GLU A 25 -2.30 -0.27 10.19
N LYS A 26 -2.99 0.39 11.11
CA LYS A 26 -2.35 1.13 12.21
C LYS A 26 -1.64 0.20 13.18
N GLU A 27 -2.24 -0.95 13.50
CA GLU A 27 -1.60 -1.97 14.34
C GLU A 27 -0.37 -2.56 13.64
N ARG A 28 -0.48 -2.89 12.35
CA ARG A 28 0.64 -3.37 11.52
C ARG A 28 1.81 -2.38 11.54
N GLU A 29 1.54 -1.09 11.31
CA GLU A 29 2.55 -0.03 11.33
C GLU A 29 3.20 0.09 12.72
N PHE A 30 2.40 0.05 13.79
CA PHE A 30 2.91 0.11 15.15
C PHE A 30 3.86 -1.05 15.45
N TYR A 31 3.51 -2.29 15.09
CA TYR A 31 4.37 -3.44 15.30
C TYR A 31 5.63 -3.38 14.44
N TYR A 32 5.51 -2.96 13.17
CA TYR A 32 6.66 -2.80 12.28
C TYR A 32 7.67 -1.80 12.84
N GLN A 33 7.21 -0.61 13.26
CA GLN A 33 8.07 0.41 13.84
C GLN A 33 8.77 -0.09 15.11
N LYS A 34 8.08 -0.87 15.96
CA LYS A 34 8.69 -1.47 17.17
C LYS A 34 9.77 -2.50 16.83
N LEU A 35 9.53 -3.35 15.82
CA LEU A 35 10.53 -4.32 15.37
C LEU A 35 11.75 -3.61 14.77
N ARG A 36 11.55 -2.51 14.03
CA ARG A 36 12.65 -1.69 13.50
C ARG A 36 13.46 -1.00 14.59
N GLU A 37 12.81 -0.48 15.62
CA GLU A 37 13.49 0.05 16.81
C GLU A 37 14.38 -1.02 17.48
N VAL A 38 13.85 -2.24 17.65
CA VAL A 38 14.60 -3.37 18.22
C VAL A 38 15.79 -3.76 17.33
N GLU A 39 15.61 -3.79 16.01
CA GLU A 39 16.68 -4.09 15.05
C GLU A 39 17.83 -3.08 15.17
N MET A 40 17.52 -1.78 15.23
CA MET A 40 18.52 -0.73 15.39
C MET A 40 19.33 -0.90 16.67
N VAL A 41 18.67 -1.22 17.79
CA VAL A 41 19.35 -1.50 19.07
C VAL A 41 20.28 -2.72 18.98
N CYS A 42 19.87 -3.77 18.25
CA CYS A 42 20.69 -4.98 18.10
C CYS A 42 21.92 -4.78 17.20
N GLN A 43 21.88 -3.78 16.30
CA GLN A 43 22.94 -3.49 15.34
C GLN A 43 23.86 -2.33 15.76
N GLU A 44 23.55 -1.65 16.86
CA GLU A 44 24.27 -0.45 17.29
C GLU A 44 25.74 -0.76 17.62
N PRO A 45 26.72 -0.21 16.87
CA PRO A 45 28.14 -0.59 16.98
C PRO A 45 28.84 0.06 18.18
N GLU A 46 28.20 1.04 18.82
CA GLU A 46 28.78 1.86 19.90
C GLU A 46 28.56 1.26 21.30
N HIS A 47 27.84 0.14 21.38
CA HIS A 47 27.55 -0.57 22.63
C HIS A 47 28.23 -1.95 22.69
N GLU A 48 28.52 -2.42 23.90
CA GLU A 48 28.97 -3.80 24.11
C GLU A 48 27.94 -4.76 23.50
N PRO A 49 28.35 -5.78 22.72
CA PRO A 49 27.42 -6.62 21.98
C PRO A 49 26.36 -7.21 22.91
N LEU A 50 25.10 -6.85 22.67
CA LEU A 50 23.96 -7.31 23.45
C LEU A 50 23.93 -8.84 23.45
N PRO A 51 23.87 -9.49 24.62
CA PRO A 51 23.68 -10.93 24.70
C PRO A 51 22.43 -11.32 23.90
N HIS A 52 22.57 -12.29 23.00
CA HIS A 52 21.50 -12.80 22.13
C HIS A 52 21.08 -11.90 20.96
N ALA A 53 21.76 -10.77 20.68
CA ALA A 53 21.45 -9.90 19.54
C ALA A 53 21.32 -10.69 18.22
N GLN A 54 22.24 -11.63 17.97
CA GLN A 54 22.21 -12.48 16.77
C GLN A 54 20.93 -13.32 16.67
N LYS A 55 20.46 -13.91 17.79
CA LYS A 55 19.23 -14.71 17.82
C LYS A 55 17.99 -13.84 17.61
N ILE A 56 18.01 -12.60 18.11
CA ILE A 56 16.93 -11.64 17.89
C ILE A 56 16.88 -11.27 16.40
N LEU A 57 18.02 -10.97 15.78
CA LEU A 57 18.10 -10.68 14.34
C LEU A 57 17.63 -11.87 13.48
N GLU A 58 17.98 -13.10 13.85
CA GLU A 58 17.47 -14.31 13.18
C GLU A 58 15.93 -14.39 13.22
N ILE A 59 15.30 -14.05 14.35
CA ILE A 59 13.84 -13.98 14.46
C ILE A 59 13.29 -12.85 13.58
N LEU A 60 13.89 -11.67 13.62
CA LEU A 60 13.45 -10.50 12.85
C LEU A 60 13.54 -10.71 11.33
N TYR A 61 14.49 -11.54 10.87
CA TYR A 61 14.69 -11.86 9.46
C TYR A 61 14.05 -13.18 9.03
N THR A 62 13.36 -13.88 9.93
CA THR A 62 12.59 -15.07 9.56
C THR A 62 11.44 -14.65 8.63
N THR A 63 11.36 -15.27 7.45
CA THR A 63 10.26 -15.08 6.52
C THR A 63 9.22 -16.19 6.70
N GLU A 64 7.94 -15.84 6.92
CA GLU A 64 6.83 -16.76 6.67
C GLU A 64 6.48 -16.76 5.18
N GLU A 65 5.95 -17.88 4.65
CA GLU A 65 5.36 -17.94 3.31
C GLU A 65 4.24 -16.89 3.21
N GLY A 66 4.54 -15.74 2.58
CA GLY A 66 3.62 -14.62 2.42
C GLY A 66 4.06 -13.28 3.04
N PHE A 67 5.18 -13.23 3.76
CA PHE A 67 5.75 -12.01 4.36
C PHE A 67 7.16 -11.66 3.84
N ALA A 68 7.59 -12.26 2.71
CA ALA A 68 8.84 -11.87 2.07
C ALA A 68 8.83 -10.34 1.84
N GLN A 69 9.90 -9.66 2.27
CA GLN A 69 10.11 -8.27 1.87
C GLN A 69 10.04 -8.25 0.34
N PRO A 70 9.33 -7.29 -0.29
CA PRO A 70 9.61 -7.01 -1.69
C PRO A 70 11.12 -6.76 -1.73
N ASP A 71 11.83 -7.56 -2.52
CA ASP A 71 13.27 -7.44 -2.68
C ASP A 71 13.60 -5.94 -2.81
N GLN A 72 14.54 -5.46 -2.00
CA GLN A 72 14.97 -4.07 -1.96
C GLN A 72 15.70 -3.72 -3.26
N GLU A 73 15.00 -3.76 -4.39
CA GLU A 73 15.51 -3.43 -5.71
C GLU A 73 14.47 -2.59 -6.47
N ASN A 74 14.68 -1.28 -6.37
CA ASN A 74 14.26 -0.25 -7.33
C ASN A 74 12.76 0.07 -7.46
N ASP A 75 12.23 0.84 -6.49
CA ASP A 75 11.13 1.78 -6.74
C ASP A 75 11.63 3.01 -7.57
N THR A 76 12.24 2.76 -8.73
CA THR A 76 12.34 3.80 -9.76
C THR A 76 11.17 3.61 -10.72
N TYR A 77 10.03 4.21 -10.38
CA TYR A 77 8.95 4.38 -11.34
C TYR A 77 9.39 5.45 -12.34
N ASP A 78 9.97 5.05 -13.47
CA ASP A 78 10.15 5.93 -14.63
C ASP A 78 8.75 6.35 -15.13
N LEU A 79 8.27 7.51 -14.69
CA LEU A 79 6.98 8.08 -15.09
C LEU A 79 7.01 8.80 -16.45
N ASP A 80 8.10 8.73 -17.20
CA ASP A 80 8.28 9.49 -18.43
C ASP A 80 8.36 8.57 -19.66
N ASN A 81 7.26 7.93 -20.04
CA ASN A 81 7.11 7.44 -21.42
C ASN A 81 5.65 7.17 -21.84
N GLU A 82 4.89 8.23 -22.10
CA GLU A 82 3.86 8.19 -23.15
C GLU A 82 3.92 9.47 -23.98
N ASN A 83 4.82 9.48 -24.96
CA ASN A 83 4.74 10.39 -26.10
C ASN A 83 3.79 9.76 -27.15
N ILE A 84 2.48 9.83 -26.91
CA ILE A 84 1.47 9.48 -27.93
C ILE A 84 1.32 10.68 -28.86
N ASN A 85 2.22 10.76 -29.84
CA ASN A 85 1.92 11.49 -31.07
C ASN A 85 0.89 10.66 -31.86
N ASN A 86 -0.38 10.99 -31.73
CA ASN A 86 -1.37 10.62 -32.73
C ASN A 86 -1.92 11.90 -33.36
N ASP A 87 -1.18 12.35 -34.36
CA ASP A 87 -1.66 13.24 -35.41
C ASP A 87 -2.88 12.57 -36.07
N ASN A 88 -4.08 13.05 -35.72
CA ASN A 88 -5.25 12.96 -36.59
C ASN A 88 -5.90 14.33 -36.64
N GLY A 89 -5.27 15.23 -37.40
CA GLY A 89 -5.93 16.41 -37.94
C GLY A 89 -7.13 16.02 -38.82
N ALA A 90 -8.33 16.14 -38.25
CA ALA A 90 -9.57 16.49 -38.96
C ALA A 90 -10.49 17.11 -37.90
N GLY A 91 -10.53 18.42 -37.76
CA GLY A 91 -11.13 19.31 -38.73
C GLY A 91 -12.39 19.87 -38.06
N LEU A 92 -12.29 21.13 -37.65
CA LEU A 92 -13.40 21.92 -37.13
C LEU A 92 -14.60 21.84 -38.07
N ILE A 93 -15.76 21.43 -37.57
CA ILE A 93 -17.04 21.90 -38.11
C ILE A 93 -17.91 22.30 -36.93
N ALA A 94 -18.00 23.62 -36.73
CA ALA A 94 -19.05 24.25 -35.98
C ALA A 94 -20.39 24.10 -36.73
N GLY A 95 -21.49 24.03 -36.01
CA GLY A 95 -22.83 24.22 -36.56
C GLY A 95 -23.85 23.21 -36.09
N ASP A 96 -24.65 23.64 -35.11
CA ASP A 96 -26.12 23.60 -35.10
C ASP A 96 -26.88 22.29 -35.41
N ASP A 97 -27.76 21.92 -34.48
CA ASP A 97 -29.22 21.77 -34.68
C ASP A 97 -29.91 20.47 -34.21
N GLU A 98 -31.09 20.67 -33.59
CA GLU A 98 -32.24 19.77 -33.32
C GLU A 98 -32.06 18.49 -32.47
N THR A 99 -32.56 18.47 -31.21
CA THR A 99 -33.89 17.96 -30.77
C THR A 99 -34.29 16.57 -31.29
N TYR A 100 -34.39 15.59 -30.38
CA TYR A 100 -35.63 14.88 -29.99
C TYR A 100 -35.40 14.08 -28.70
#